data_AF-A0A382U8Z9-F1
#
_entry.id   AF-A0A382U8Z9-F1
#
_cell.length_a   1.000
_cell.length_b   1.000
_cell.length_c   1.000
_cell.angle_alpha   90.00
_cell.angle_beta   90.00
_cell.angle_gamma   90.00
#
_symmetry.space_group_name_H-M   'P 1'
#
loop_
_entity.id
_entity.type
_entity.pdbx_description
1 polymer ?
#
loop_
_entity_poly.entity_id
_entity_poly.type
_entity_poly.pdbx_seq_one_letter_code
_entity_poly.pdbx_strand_id
1 'polypeptide(L)'
;MVDVDNLIDYMLGIFYTGSNDEAAAWGGRSTNNFFCMIDHDNPTGFKFFRHDAEHSMDVGWEDRTAPAIDKKFRELQWFNGQTLHERLSKNEEYRMRFADHVYRHFYNGGSMTPENSIELMSKRVDELQAAIPAEAARWGNTTSQSPEMWQRNVDYLMKRWLPTRRDKVAQQLRNRGLYPDLAPPVVKSNGTVITQRKWGVAPGTVITLANSDNEKGTTFYTTDGTDPRAIGGVVSGDAMDGGVKATVVVSGTVLKARVNDGNKWSPLREILYIQNIEKSSLKISEIHYHTYGND
;
A
#
# COMPACT_ATOMS: atom_id res chain seq x y z
N MET A 1 4.23 15.06 14.98
CA MET A 1 5.37 15.26 14.04
C MET A 1 5.03 14.83 12.62
N VAL A 2 4.59 13.60 12.33
CA VAL A 2 3.99 13.22 11.03
C VAL A 2 3.29 11.87 11.22
N ASP A 3 2.23 11.59 10.47
CA ASP A 3 1.73 10.22 10.31
C ASP A 3 2.56 9.53 9.22
N VAL A 4 3.45 8.64 9.66
CA VAL A 4 4.43 7.98 8.77
C VAL A 4 3.76 7.02 7.79
N ASP A 5 2.72 6.32 8.20
CA ASP A 5 2.00 5.38 7.34
C ASP A 5 1.29 6.12 6.22
N ASN A 6 0.61 7.22 6.57
CA ASN A 6 -0.01 8.09 5.59
C ASN A 6 1.02 8.68 4.60
N LEU A 7 2.19 9.12 5.07
CA LEU A 7 3.24 9.62 4.18
C LEU A 7 3.71 8.53 3.21
N ILE A 8 3.92 7.31 3.68
CA ILE A 8 4.34 6.18 2.84
C ILE A 8 3.27 5.90 1.77
N ASP A 9 2.00 5.83 2.16
CA ASP A 9 0.90 5.55 1.23
C ASP A 9 0.67 6.70 0.24
N TYR A 10 0.85 7.95 0.68
CA TYR A 10 0.88 9.13 -0.18
C TYR A 10 1.95 9.00 -1.27
N MET A 11 3.19 8.64 -0.88
CA MET A 11 4.28 8.44 -1.83
C MET A 11 4.03 7.24 -2.76
N LEU A 12 3.53 6.12 -2.23
CA LEU A 12 3.18 4.95 -3.05
C LEU A 12 2.10 5.29 -4.07
N GLY A 13 1.12 6.13 -3.74
CA GLY A 13 0.13 6.62 -4.70
C GLY A 13 0.77 7.37 -5.87
N ILE A 14 1.70 8.29 -5.60
CA ILE A 14 2.44 9.03 -6.62
C ILE A 14 3.27 8.06 -7.46
N PHE A 15 4.05 7.19 -6.82
CA PHE A 15 4.92 6.24 -7.52
C PHE A 15 4.13 5.24 -8.34
N TYR A 16 3.03 4.70 -7.82
CA TYR A 16 2.21 3.73 -8.52
C TYR A 16 1.47 4.35 -9.70
N THR A 17 0.97 5.58 -9.57
CA THR A 17 0.30 6.24 -10.69
C THR A 17 1.27 6.92 -11.65
N GLY A 18 2.55 7.07 -11.29
CA GLY A 18 3.51 7.79 -12.13
C GLY A 18 3.22 9.29 -12.21
N SER A 19 2.53 9.85 -11.22
CA SER A 19 2.07 11.22 -11.28
C SER A 19 3.21 12.23 -11.22
N ASN A 20 3.18 13.22 -12.10
CA ASN A 20 4.26 14.19 -12.26
C ASN A 20 3.88 15.60 -11.80
N ASP A 21 2.79 15.78 -11.05
CA ASP A 21 2.22 17.11 -10.79
C ASP A 21 1.93 17.42 -9.31
N GLU A 22 2.49 16.66 -8.36
CA GLU A 22 2.30 16.93 -6.93
C GLU A 22 3.58 17.48 -6.25
N ALA A 23 3.98 16.90 -5.11
CA ALA A 23 5.02 17.41 -4.21
C ALA A 23 6.38 17.66 -4.87
N ALA A 24 6.70 16.98 -5.97
CA ALA A 24 7.86 17.27 -6.81
C ALA A 24 7.47 17.30 -8.29
N ALA A 25 6.58 18.22 -8.63
CA ALA A 25 6.03 18.40 -9.96
C ALA A 25 7.12 18.63 -11.04
N TRP A 26 6.84 18.14 -12.24
CA TRP A 26 7.60 18.25 -13.47
C TRP A 26 9.09 17.90 -13.30
N GLY A 27 9.35 16.80 -12.58
CA GLY A 27 10.69 16.29 -12.31
C GLY A 27 11.40 17.01 -11.17
N GLY A 28 10.66 17.49 -10.18
CA GLY A 28 11.23 18.28 -9.09
C GLY A 28 11.63 19.67 -9.56
N ARG A 29 10.80 20.30 -10.39
CA ARG A 29 10.91 21.72 -10.77
C ARG A 29 9.96 22.61 -9.99
N SER A 30 8.90 22.06 -9.39
CA SER A 30 7.97 22.81 -8.55
C SER A 30 7.35 21.93 -7.46
N THR A 31 6.71 22.56 -6.48
CA THR A 31 5.71 21.96 -5.61
C THR A 31 4.34 22.32 -6.16
N ASN A 32 3.45 21.34 -6.28
CA ASN A 32 2.08 21.56 -6.75
C ASN A 32 1.11 20.56 -6.08
N ASN A 33 -0.20 20.70 -6.33
CA ASN A 33 -1.28 19.73 -6.08
C ASN A 33 -1.15 18.77 -4.85
N PHE A 34 -0.79 19.31 -3.67
CA PHE A 34 -0.84 18.56 -2.40
C PHE A 34 -1.36 19.42 -1.25
N PHE A 35 -1.97 18.76 -0.26
CA PHE A 35 -2.27 19.36 1.04
C PHE A 35 -1.51 18.63 2.15
N CYS A 36 -1.21 19.36 3.22
CA CYS A 36 -0.69 18.80 4.46
C CYS A 36 -1.53 19.32 5.62
N MET A 37 -2.17 18.43 6.37
CA MET A 37 -3.12 18.80 7.41
C MET A 37 -2.90 17.96 8.67
N ILE A 38 -3.24 18.52 9.81
CA ILE A 38 -3.31 17.81 11.10
C ILE A 38 -4.65 18.15 11.74
N ASP A 39 -5.27 17.14 12.36
CA ASP A 39 -6.42 17.38 13.23
C ASP A 39 -5.93 18.17 14.46
N HIS A 40 -6.46 19.38 14.64
CA HIS A 40 -6.09 20.26 15.74
C HIS A 40 -6.49 19.68 17.09
N ASP A 41 -7.67 19.04 17.17
CA ASP A 41 -8.26 18.60 18.42
C ASP A 41 -7.76 17.22 18.82
N ASN A 42 -7.47 16.36 17.84
CA ASN A 42 -6.91 15.02 18.05
C ASN A 42 -5.67 14.75 17.17
N PRO A 43 -4.54 15.42 17.46
CA PRO A 43 -3.37 15.36 16.58
C PRO A 43 -2.70 13.99 16.59
N THR A 44 -2.93 13.20 15.53
CA THR A 44 -2.25 11.91 15.28
C THR A 44 -1.03 12.04 14.36
N GLY A 45 -0.63 13.26 14.03
CA GLY A 45 0.44 13.58 13.10
C GLY A 45 -0.06 14.24 11.81
N PHE A 46 0.81 15.04 11.20
CA PHE A 46 0.55 15.65 9.88
C PHE A 46 0.37 14.57 8.83
N LYS A 47 -0.67 14.73 7.99
CA LYS A 47 -1.02 13.83 6.89
C LYS A 47 -0.93 14.59 5.57
N PHE A 48 -0.41 13.91 4.55
CA PHE A 48 -0.32 14.40 3.19
C PHE A 48 -1.47 13.84 2.35
N PHE A 49 -2.06 14.72 1.54
CA PHE A 49 -3.17 14.40 0.66
C PHE A 49 -2.82 14.82 -0.76
N ARG A 50 -3.15 13.95 -1.72
CA ARG A 50 -3.06 14.28 -3.14
C ARG A 50 -4.26 15.14 -3.51
N HIS A 51 -4.01 16.14 -4.33
CA HIS A 51 -5.02 16.91 -5.04
C HIS A 51 -4.72 16.80 -6.55
N ASP A 52 -5.69 17.10 -7.41
CA ASP A 52 -5.51 17.35 -8.85
C ASP A 52 -4.38 16.51 -9.49
N ALA A 53 -4.62 15.20 -9.52
CA ALA A 53 -3.66 14.18 -9.90
C ALA A 53 -3.94 13.61 -11.31
N GLU A 54 -4.50 14.43 -12.19
CA GLU A 54 -4.85 14.10 -13.57
C GLU A 54 -3.63 13.88 -14.45
N HIS A 55 -2.48 14.46 -14.09
CA HIS A 55 -1.18 14.22 -14.72
C HIS A 55 -0.52 12.93 -14.25
N SER A 56 -1.30 11.85 -14.26
CA SER A 56 -0.90 10.51 -13.85
C SER A 56 -1.24 9.46 -14.91
N MET A 57 -0.70 8.26 -14.74
CA MET A 57 -0.86 7.13 -15.64
C MET A 57 -0.37 7.42 -17.07
N ASP A 58 -1.25 7.38 -18.06
CA ASP A 58 -0.91 7.50 -19.49
C ASP A 58 -0.33 8.87 -19.88
N VAL A 59 -0.56 9.90 -19.05
CA VAL A 59 -0.03 11.26 -19.20
C VAL A 59 1.02 11.63 -18.12
N GLY A 60 1.34 10.69 -17.22
CA GLY A 60 2.36 10.83 -16.19
C GLY A 60 3.77 10.43 -16.66
N TRP A 61 4.67 10.23 -15.70
CA TRP A 61 6.02 9.69 -15.93
C TRP A 61 6.13 8.24 -15.46
N GLU A 62 6.93 7.45 -16.16
CA GLU A 62 7.06 6.02 -15.85
C GLU A 62 7.75 5.75 -14.50
N ASP A 63 8.79 6.51 -14.14
CA ASP A 63 9.48 6.42 -12.84
C ASP A 63 9.38 7.73 -12.06
N ARG A 64 8.76 7.67 -10.88
CA ARG A 64 8.63 8.78 -9.93
C ARG A 64 9.31 8.53 -8.59
N THR A 65 10.06 7.43 -8.46
CA THR A 65 10.79 7.06 -7.24
C THR A 65 12.08 7.87 -7.05
N ALA A 66 12.46 8.68 -8.04
CA ALA A 66 13.65 9.50 -7.98
C ALA A 66 13.53 10.64 -6.95
N PRO A 67 14.61 10.95 -6.21
CA PRO A 67 14.66 12.16 -5.41
C PRO A 67 14.49 13.42 -6.26
N ALA A 68 13.88 14.46 -5.68
CA ALA A 68 13.94 15.81 -6.18
C ALA A 68 15.38 16.33 -6.04
N ILE A 69 16.02 16.59 -7.18
CA ILE A 69 17.45 16.95 -7.25
C ILE A 69 17.70 18.46 -7.23
N ASP A 70 16.68 19.29 -7.46
CA ASP A 70 16.83 20.74 -7.38
C ASP A 70 17.13 21.15 -5.93
N LYS A 71 18.18 21.97 -5.77
CA LYS A 71 18.67 22.44 -4.46
C LYS A 71 17.59 23.12 -3.62
N LYS A 72 16.59 23.74 -4.26
CA LYS A 72 15.53 24.46 -3.54
C LYS A 72 14.72 23.55 -2.62
N PHE A 73 14.57 22.26 -2.96
CA PHE A 73 13.90 21.26 -2.11
C PHE A 73 14.67 20.93 -0.82
N ARG A 74 15.80 21.59 -0.56
CA ARG A 74 16.52 21.56 0.72
C ARG A 74 16.18 22.74 1.62
N GLU A 75 15.45 23.73 1.12
CA GLU A 75 15.00 24.90 1.87
C GLU A 75 13.60 24.67 2.49
N LEU A 76 13.33 25.33 3.63
CA LEU A 76 12.10 25.12 4.40
C LEU A 76 10.84 25.45 3.60
N GLN A 77 10.87 26.52 2.79
CA GLN A 77 9.73 26.97 1.98
C GLN A 77 9.30 25.96 0.89
N TRP A 78 10.17 25.02 0.53
CA TRP A 78 9.88 23.93 -0.42
C TRP A 78 9.65 22.58 0.28
N PHE A 79 9.51 22.57 1.61
CA PHE A 79 9.25 21.35 2.36
C PHE A 79 7.88 20.76 1.99
N ASN A 80 7.87 19.46 1.73
CA ASN A 80 6.69 18.69 1.34
C ASN A 80 6.91 17.19 1.60
N GLY A 81 5.88 16.38 1.30
CA GLY A 81 5.91 14.92 1.48
C GLY A 81 7.07 14.23 0.76
N GLN A 82 7.38 14.60 -0.49
CA GLN A 82 8.53 14.05 -1.22
C GLN A 82 9.84 14.31 -0.48
N THR A 83 10.10 15.56 -0.08
CA THR A 83 11.35 15.91 0.61
C THR A 83 11.45 15.28 2.00
N LEU A 84 10.32 15.05 2.66
CA LEU A 84 10.27 14.36 3.95
C LEU A 84 10.56 12.86 3.76
N HIS A 85 9.92 12.23 2.77
CA HIS A 85 10.20 10.85 2.37
C HIS A 85 11.68 10.65 2.07
N GLU A 86 12.31 11.52 1.25
CA GLU A 86 13.74 11.44 0.94
C GLU A 86 14.64 11.48 2.18
N ARG A 87 14.32 12.34 3.14
CA ARG A 87 15.06 12.46 4.40
C ARG A 87 14.87 11.20 5.25
N LEU A 88 13.63 10.73 5.38
CA LEU A 88 13.29 9.55 6.16
C LEU A 88 13.82 8.24 5.53
N SER A 89 13.96 8.16 4.21
CA SER A 89 14.56 7.01 3.51
C SER A 89 16.02 6.78 3.85
N LYS A 90 16.69 7.67 4.59
CA LYS A 90 18.02 7.41 5.17
C LYS A 90 17.96 6.59 6.46
N ASN A 91 16.79 6.44 7.06
CA ASN A 91 16.56 5.66 8.26
C ASN A 91 16.08 4.24 7.90
N GLU A 92 16.71 3.23 8.48
CA GLU A 92 16.42 1.82 8.17
C GLU A 92 15.02 1.39 8.61
N GLU A 93 14.52 1.90 9.75
CA GLU A 93 13.16 1.59 10.23
C GLU A 93 12.10 2.18 9.31
N TYR A 94 12.33 3.38 8.76
CA TYR A 94 11.45 3.94 7.75
C TYR A 94 11.46 3.10 6.46
N ARG A 95 12.63 2.65 5.99
CA ARG A 95 12.71 1.78 4.80
C ARG A 95 12.00 0.45 5.02
N MET A 96 12.11 -0.13 6.22
CA MET A 96 11.43 -1.38 6.55
C MET A 96 9.91 -1.19 6.57
N ARG A 97 9.43 -0.12 7.21
CA ARG A 97 8.00 0.24 7.21
C ARG A 97 7.49 0.54 5.80
N PHE A 98 8.29 1.19 4.97
CA PHE A 98 7.98 1.42 3.55
C PHE A 98 7.84 0.09 2.81
N ALA A 99 8.78 -0.85 3.00
CA ALA A 99 8.72 -2.17 2.37
C ALA A 99 7.48 -2.97 2.79
N ASP A 100 7.04 -2.84 4.05
CA ASP A 100 5.82 -3.48 4.54
C ASP A 100 4.57 -2.95 3.82
N HIS A 101 4.50 -1.64 3.59
CA HIS A 101 3.42 -1.02 2.84
C HIS A 101 3.45 -1.40 1.36
N VAL A 102 4.63 -1.46 0.74
CA VAL A 102 4.78 -2.00 -0.63
C VAL A 102 4.18 -3.41 -0.68
N TYR A 103 4.58 -4.30 0.24
CA TYR A 103 4.09 -5.67 0.23
C TYR A 103 2.57 -5.76 0.44
N ARG A 104 2.04 -4.95 1.37
CA ARG A 104 0.61 -4.83 1.66
C ARG A 104 -0.21 -4.44 0.43
N HIS A 105 0.27 -3.50 -0.38
CA HIS A 105 -0.48 -2.99 -1.52
C HIS A 105 -0.23 -3.78 -2.82
N PHE A 106 0.99 -4.27 -3.04
CA PHE A 106 1.42 -4.82 -4.33
C PHE A 106 1.18 -6.32 -4.49
N TYR A 107 0.95 -7.03 -3.39
CA TYR A 107 0.83 -8.49 -3.37
C TYR A 107 -0.39 -8.94 -2.59
N ASN A 108 -0.71 -10.23 -2.64
CA ASN A 108 -1.65 -10.85 -1.71
C ASN A 108 -3.05 -10.20 -1.69
N GLY A 109 -3.55 -9.79 -2.87
CA GLY A 109 -4.83 -9.11 -2.98
C GLY A 109 -4.81 -7.66 -2.44
N GLY A 110 -3.65 -7.02 -2.39
CA GLY A 110 -3.54 -5.59 -2.14
C GLY A 110 -4.15 -4.74 -3.27
N SER A 111 -4.42 -3.46 -3.00
CA SER A 111 -5.10 -2.55 -3.93
C SER A 111 -4.32 -2.27 -5.23
N MET A 112 -3.01 -2.52 -5.23
CA MET A 112 -2.10 -2.25 -6.32
C MET A 112 -1.64 -3.53 -7.05
N THR A 113 -2.28 -4.69 -6.80
CA THR A 113 -2.09 -5.86 -7.66
C THR A 113 -2.68 -5.59 -9.05
N PRO A 114 -2.21 -6.26 -10.12
CA PRO A 114 -2.78 -6.11 -11.46
C PRO A 114 -4.30 -6.32 -11.45
N GLU A 115 -4.78 -7.39 -10.82
CA GLU A 115 -6.19 -7.77 -10.83
C GLU A 115 -7.05 -6.71 -10.12
N ASN A 116 -6.66 -6.29 -8.92
CA ASN A 116 -7.46 -5.36 -8.12
C ASN A 116 -7.40 -3.93 -8.66
N SER A 117 -6.26 -3.49 -9.20
CA SER A 117 -6.15 -2.17 -9.81
C SER A 117 -6.99 -2.04 -11.08
N ILE A 118 -7.04 -3.11 -11.89
CA ILE A 118 -7.95 -3.26 -13.03
C ILE A 118 -9.40 -3.23 -12.55
N GLU A 119 -9.77 -4.02 -11.54
CA GLU A 119 -11.13 -4.05 -11.00
C GLU A 119 -11.59 -2.67 -10.49
N LEU A 120 -10.72 -1.95 -9.77
CA LEU A 120 -11.00 -0.60 -9.28
C LEU A 120 -11.22 0.39 -10.43
N MET A 121 -10.40 0.32 -11.48
CA MET A 121 -10.56 1.19 -12.65
C MET A 121 -11.82 0.84 -13.44
N SER A 122 -12.14 -0.44 -13.64
CA SER A 122 -13.37 -0.88 -14.30
C SER A 122 -14.61 -0.26 -13.65
N LYS A 123 -14.69 -0.26 -12.31
CA LYS A 123 -15.84 0.34 -11.59
C LYS A 123 -16.04 1.81 -11.96
N ARG A 124 -14.95 2.58 -12.08
CA ARG A 124 -15.00 4.00 -12.46
C ARG A 124 -15.36 4.19 -13.93
N VAL A 125 -14.85 3.33 -14.81
CA VAL A 125 -15.21 3.34 -16.24
C VAL A 125 -16.71 3.05 -16.39
N ASP A 126 -17.22 2.01 -15.74
CA ASP A 126 -18.63 1.60 -15.81
C ASP A 126 -19.58 2.69 -15.31
N GLU A 127 -19.20 3.40 -14.24
CA GLU A 127 -19.95 4.54 -13.71
C GLU A 127 -20.08 5.70 -14.72
N LEU A 128 -19.04 5.95 -15.53
CA LEU A 128 -18.96 7.12 -16.40
C LEU A 128 -19.36 6.85 -17.86
N GLN A 129 -19.22 5.61 -18.33
CA GLN A 129 -19.31 5.26 -19.75
C GLN A 129 -20.60 5.73 -20.43
N ALA A 130 -21.72 5.69 -19.73
CA ALA A 130 -23.01 6.10 -20.27
C ALA A 130 -23.12 7.63 -20.50
N ALA A 131 -22.37 8.44 -19.75
CA ALA A 131 -22.40 9.90 -19.86
C ALA A 131 -21.48 10.43 -20.98
N ILE A 132 -20.46 9.65 -21.38
CA ILE A 132 -19.42 10.10 -22.32
C ILE A 132 -19.97 10.63 -23.66
N PRO A 133 -20.96 10.00 -24.33
CA PRO A 133 -21.49 10.54 -25.59
C PRO A 133 -22.12 11.93 -25.44
N ALA A 134 -22.87 12.16 -24.36
CA ALA A 134 -23.52 13.45 -24.11
C ALA A 134 -22.49 14.53 -23.76
N GLU A 135 -21.51 14.20 -22.93
CA GLU A 135 -20.42 15.12 -22.59
C GLU A 135 -19.55 15.45 -23.81
N ALA A 136 -19.21 14.46 -24.64
CA ALA A 136 -18.47 14.69 -25.87
C ALA A 136 -19.23 15.65 -26.82
N ALA A 137 -20.55 15.47 -26.98
CA ALA A 137 -21.37 16.40 -27.76
C ALA A 137 -21.34 17.82 -27.18
N ARG A 138 -21.42 17.96 -25.85
CA ARG A 138 -21.30 19.24 -25.15
C ARG A 138 -19.93 19.92 -25.36
N TRP A 139 -18.87 19.14 -25.46
CA TRP A 139 -17.50 19.61 -25.70
C TRP A 139 -17.16 19.84 -27.19
N GLY A 140 -18.12 19.61 -28.09
CA GLY A 140 -17.94 19.80 -29.54
C GLY A 140 -17.38 18.59 -30.29
N ASN A 141 -17.30 17.43 -29.64
CA ASN A 141 -16.92 16.13 -30.20
C ASN A 141 -15.68 16.18 -31.11
N THR A 142 -14.58 16.68 -30.54
CA THR A 142 -13.30 16.80 -31.26
C THR A 142 -12.55 15.47 -31.26
N THR A 143 -11.51 15.33 -32.10
CA THR A 143 -10.68 14.11 -32.17
C THR A 143 -10.11 13.67 -30.81
N SER A 144 -9.82 14.61 -29.91
CA SER A 144 -9.28 14.33 -28.56
C SER A 144 -10.36 14.25 -27.47
N GLN A 145 -11.59 14.65 -27.76
CA GLN A 145 -12.71 14.72 -26.81
C GLN A 145 -13.94 14.02 -27.41
N SER A 146 -13.76 12.76 -27.82
CA SER A 146 -14.80 11.93 -28.42
C SER A 146 -14.98 10.61 -27.67
N PRO A 147 -16.12 9.92 -27.82
CA PRO A 147 -16.32 8.58 -27.26
C PRO A 147 -15.27 7.56 -27.73
N GLU A 148 -14.78 7.68 -28.97
CA GLU A 148 -13.73 6.82 -29.51
C GLU A 148 -12.37 7.10 -28.87
N MET A 149 -12.06 8.36 -28.54
CA MET A 149 -10.83 8.67 -27.80
C MET A 149 -10.92 8.16 -26.36
N TRP A 150 -12.06 8.36 -25.70
CA TRP A 150 -12.30 7.82 -24.36
C TRP A 150 -12.07 6.30 -24.32
N GLN A 151 -12.69 5.54 -25.23
CA GLN A 151 -12.54 4.08 -25.27
C GLN A 151 -11.09 3.66 -25.52
N ARG A 152 -10.34 4.39 -26.36
CA ARG A 152 -8.91 4.12 -26.59
C ARG A 152 -8.08 4.31 -25.32
N ASN A 153 -8.34 5.34 -24.53
CA ASN A 153 -7.64 5.59 -23.28
C ASN A 153 -7.99 4.53 -22.22
N VAL A 154 -9.28 4.18 -22.10
CA VAL A 154 -9.73 3.04 -21.27
C VAL A 154 -8.99 1.77 -21.66
N ASP A 155 -8.96 1.43 -22.94
CA ASP A 155 -8.27 0.25 -23.45
C ASP A 155 -6.77 0.27 -23.13
N TYR A 156 -6.11 1.42 -23.28
CA TYR A 156 -4.70 1.57 -22.92
C TYR A 156 -4.47 1.32 -21.43
N LEU A 157 -5.25 1.95 -20.55
CA LEU A 157 -5.11 1.79 -19.11
C LEU A 157 -5.29 0.33 -18.69
N MET A 158 -6.36 -0.30 -19.18
CA MET A 158 -6.77 -1.64 -18.78
C MET A 158 -5.90 -2.74 -19.38
N LYS A 159 -5.42 -2.56 -20.62
CA LYS A 159 -4.69 -3.61 -21.35
C LYS A 159 -3.17 -3.43 -21.36
N ARG A 160 -2.66 -2.23 -21.03
CA ARG A 160 -1.22 -1.92 -21.11
C ARG A 160 -0.64 -1.38 -19.80
N TRP A 161 -1.26 -0.35 -19.23
CA TRP A 161 -0.70 0.32 -18.06
C TRP A 161 -0.84 -0.52 -16.78
N LEU A 162 -2.06 -0.76 -16.32
CA LEU A 162 -2.35 -1.42 -15.03
C LEU A 162 -1.79 -2.85 -14.92
N PRO A 163 -1.86 -3.71 -15.98
CA PRO A 163 -1.33 -5.07 -15.89
C PRO A 163 0.17 -5.16 -15.53
N THR A 164 0.95 -4.15 -15.94
CA THR A 164 2.42 -4.17 -15.79
C THR A 164 2.92 -3.29 -14.64
N ARG A 165 2.05 -2.41 -14.10
CA ARG A 165 2.50 -1.30 -13.25
C ARG A 165 3.16 -1.76 -11.95
N ARG A 166 2.56 -2.75 -11.30
CA ARG A 166 3.03 -3.32 -10.03
C ARG A 166 4.46 -3.84 -10.11
N ASP A 167 4.81 -4.59 -11.16
CA ASP A 167 6.17 -5.13 -11.33
C ASP A 167 7.19 -4.04 -11.66
N LYS A 168 6.82 -3.08 -12.52
CA LYS A 168 7.68 -1.93 -12.84
C LYS A 168 8.05 -1.13 -11.60
N VAL A 169 7.06 -0.77 -10.79
CA VAL A 169 7.29 0.06 -9.59
C VAL A 169 8.01 -0.74 -8.51
N ALA A 170 7.72 -2.02 -8.32
CA ALA A 170 8.49 -2.88 -7.41
C ALA A 170 9.97 -2.91 -7.79
N GLN A 171 10.29 -3.00 -9.08
CA GLN A 171 11.67 -2.96 -9.55
C GLN A 171 12.33 -1.59 -9.34
N GLN A 172 11.61 -0.49 -9.62
CA GLN A 172 12.10 0.86 -9.34
C GLN A 172 12.43 1.02 -7.85
N LEU A 173 11.54 0.57 -6.97
CA LEU A 173 11.75 0.64 -5.51
C LEU A 173 12.93 -0.21 -5.03
N ARG A 174 13.14 -1.40 -5.60
CA ARG A 174 14.36 -2.21 -5.35
C ARG A 174 15.62 -1.48 -5.75
N ASN A 175 15.63 -0.86 -6.94
CA ASN A 175 16.76 -0.07 -7.42
C ASN A 175 17.06 1.14 -6.51
N ARG A 176 16.06 1.62 -5.73
CA ARG A 176 16.23 2.66 -4.71
C ARG A 176 16.48 2.12 -3.29
N GLY A 177 16.51 0.80 -3.12
CA GLY A 177 16.62 0.15 -1.81
C GLY A 177 15.39 0.33 -0.91
N LEU A 178 14.26 0.79 -1.45
CA LEU A 178 13.01 0.97 -0.69
C LEU A 178 12.19 -0.31 -0.56
N TYR A 179 12.55 -1.35 -1.31
CA TYR A 179 11.92 -2.67 -1.24
C TYR A 179 13.00 -3.75 -1.40
N PRO A 180 13.13 -4.71 -0.46
CA PRO A 180 14.14 -5.75 -0.55
C PRO A 180 13.75 -6.84 -1.56
N ASP A 181 14.74 -7.59 -2.05
CA ASP A 181 14.48 -8.76 -2.91
C ASP A 181 14.03 -10.00 -2.13
N LEU A 182 14.28 -10.03 -0.81
CA LEU A 182 13.91 -11.16 0.04
C LEU A 182 12.39 -11.22 0.22
N ALA A 183 11.76 -12.27 -0.29
CA ALA A 183 10.32 -12.44 -0.19
C ALA A 183 9.88 -12.84 1.24
N PRO A 184 8.70 -12.37 1.70
CA PRO A 184 8.10 -12.83 2.95
C PRO A 184 7.69 -14.31 2.91
N PRO A 185 7.36 -14.91 4.06
CA PRO A 185 6.88 -16.28 4.09
C PRO A 185 5.47 -16.37 3.50
N VAL A 186 5.19 -17.50 2.84
CA VAL A 186 3.87 -17.87 2.33
C VAL A 186 3.09 -18.56 3.42
N VAL A 187 1.82 -18.18 3.59
CA VAL A 187 0.89 -18.84 4.51
C VAL A 187 -0.02 -19.77 3.72
N LYS A 188 -0.12 -21.02 4.16
CA LYS A 188 -0.97 -22.04 3.52
C LYS A 188 -1.93 -22.67 4.52
N SER A 189 -3.16 -22.93 4.11
CA SER A 189 -4.13 -23.77 4.84
C SER A 189 -4.54 -24.93 3.94
N ASN A 190 -4.38 -26.17 4.41
CA ASN A 190 -4.65 -27.39 3.63
C ASN A 190 -3.99 -27.39 2.23
N GLY A 191 -2.77 -26.87 2.13
CA GLY A 191 -2.02 -26.76 0.87
C GLY A 191 -2.35 -25.52 0.02
N THR A 192 -3.46 -24.84 0.27
CA THR A 192 -3.88 -23.64 -0.46
C THR A 192 -3.22 -22.39 0.11
N VAL A 193 -2.64 -21.55 -0.75
CA VAL A 193 -2.05 -20.27 -0.36
C VAL A 193 -3.14 -19.29 0.07
N ILE A 194 -2.99 -18.72 1.26
CA ILE A 194 -3.84 -17.65 1.76
C ILE A 194 -3.24 -16.34 1.29
N THR A 195 -3.92 -15.67 0.36
CA THR A 195 -3.51 -14.35 -0.13
C THR A 195 -4.17 -13.24 0.70
N GLN A 196 -5.40 -13.42 1.15
CA GLN A 196 -6.15 -12.38 1.84
C GLN A 196 -5.45 -11.92 3.13
N ARG A 197 -5.32 -10.60 3.31
CA ARG A 197 -4.87 -10.00 4.58
C ARG A 197 -5.91 -10.17 5.68
N LYS A 198 -7.20 -10.16 5.31
CA LYS A 198 -8.33 -10.43 6.21
C LYS A 198 -8.89 -11.80 5.84
N TRP A 199 -8.79 -12.77 6.73
CA TRP A 199 -9.17 -14.14 6.42
C TRP A 199 -10.15 -14.70 7.44
N GLY A 200 -11.34 -15.09 6.96
CA GLY A 200 -12.36 -15.75 7.77
C GLY A 200 -11.97 -17.18 8.08
N VAL A 201 -11.69 -17.49 9.35
CA VAL A 201 -11.20 -18.82 9.74
C VAL A 201 -11.60 -19.19 11.17
N ALA A 202 -11.87 -20.48 11.41
CA ALA A 202 -12.20 -21.00 12.73
C ALA A 202 -10.94 -21.13 13.61
N PRO A 203 -11.03 -20.83 14.93
CA PRO A 203 -9.98 -21.16 15.88
C PRO A 203 -9.61 -22.64 15.83
N GLY A 204 -8.33 -22.95 16.05
CA GLY A 204 -7.78 -24.31 15.95
C GLY A 204 -7.40 -24.72 14.53
N THR A 205 -7.73 -23.92 13.51
CA THR A 205 -7.29 -24.20 12.13
C THR A 205 -5.77 -24.22 12.07
N VAL A 206 -5.21 -25.25 11.42
CA VAL A 206 -3.77 -25.41 11.25
C VAL A 206 -3.33 -24.75 9.95
N ILE A 207 -2.36 -23.84 10.04
CA ILE A 207 -1.71 -23.23 8.90
C ILE A 207 -0.24 -23.64 8.84
N THR A 208 0.34 -23.51 7.65
CA THR A 208 1.76 -23.67 7.41
C THR A 208 2.35 -22.32 7.01
N LEU A 209 3.41 -21.91 7.69
CA LEU A 209 4.32 -20.88 7.22
C LEU A 209 5.47 -21.56 6.51
N ALA A 210 5.83 -21.08 5.33
CA ALA A 210 6.98 -21.59 4.60
C ALA A 210 7.67 -20.44 3.89
N ASN A 211 9.01 -20.48 3.81
CA ASN A 211 9.73 -19.60 2.90
C ASN A 211 9.17 -19.76 1.48
N SER A 212 9.15 -18.67 0.72
CA SER A 212 8.81 -18.72 -0.71
C SER A 212 9.80 -19.63 -1.45
N ASP A 213 9.39 -20.20 -2.58
CA ASP A 213 10.23 -21.12 -3.34
C ASP A 213 11.56 -20.44 -3.70
N ASN A 214 12.68 -21.11 -3.39
CA ASN A 214 14.06 -20.64 -3.54
C ASN A 214 14.56 -19.60 -2.54
N GLU A 215 13.73 -19.11 -1.62
CA GLU A 215 14.17 -18.20 -0.56
C GLU A 215 14.85 -18.94 0.59
N LYS A 216 15.98 -18.38 1.02
CA LYS A 216 16.76 -18.89 2.15
C LYS A 216 16.54 -17.99 3.37
N GLY A 217 16.77 -18.54 4.55
CA GLY A 217 16.63 -17.82 5.82
C GLY A 217 15.64 -18.46 6.76
N THR A 218 15.47 -17.83 7.90
CA THR A 218 14.60 -18.28 8.99
C THR A 218 13.34 -17.44 9.02
N THR A 219 12.18 -18.10 9.00
CA THR A 219 10.88 -17.48 9.25
C THR A 219 10.74 -17.21 10.74
N PHE A 220 10.51 -15.96 11.11
CA PHE A 220 10.11 -15.54 12.45
C PHE A 220 8.66 -15.05 12.41
N TYR A 221 7.88 -15.41 13.43
CA TYR A 221 6.47 -15.04 13.47
C TYR A 221 5.94 -14.79 14.88
N THR A 222 4.83 -14.08 14.96
CA THR A 222 4.06 -13.79 16.19
C THR A 222 2.58 -14.03 15.93
N THR A 223 1.83 -14.36 16.97
CA THR A 223 0.37 -14.63 16.90
C THR A 223 -0.47 -13.65 17.73
N ASP A 224 0.18 -12.65 18.32
CA ASP A 224 -0.42 -11.61 19.16
C ASP A 224 -0.49 -10.24 18.46
N GLY A 225 0.04 -10.14 17.23
CA GLY A 225 0.07 -8.92 16.44
C GLY A 225 1.29 -8.01 16.66
N THR A 226 2.26 -8.40 17.50
CA THR A 226 3.57 -7.74 17.59
C THR A 226 4.40 -8.01 16.34
N ASP A 227 5.36 -7.16 15.98
CA ASP A 227 6.26 -7.45 14.84
C ASP A 227 7.36 -8.43 15.28
N PRO A 228 7.63 -9.52 14.53
CA PRO A 228 8.74 -10.43 14.86
C PRO A 228 10.14 -9.79 14.74
N ARG A 229 10.24 -8.62 14.12
CA ARG A 229 11.47 -7.81 14.05
C ARG A 229 11.35 -6.60 14.99
N ALA A 230 12.28 -6.48 15.94
CA ALA A 230 12.36 -5.30 16.80
C ALA A 230 13.06 -4.13 16.10
N ILE A 231 12.92 -2.92 16.66
CA ILE A 231 13.68 -1.74 16.21
C ILE A 231 15.18 -2.04 16.24
N GLY A 232 15.91 -1.66 15.20
CA GLY A 232 17.32 -1.96 15.03
C GLY A 232 17.60 -3.31 14.37
N GLY A 233 16.56 -4.06 13.99
CA GLY A 233 16.68 -5.26 13.15
C GLY A 233 17.02 -6.55 13.87
N VAL A 234 16.99 -6.56 15.20
CA VAL A 234 17.10 -7.79 15.99
C VAL A 234 15.78 -8.56 15.97
N VAL A 235 15.84 -9.86 16.25
CA VAL A 235 14.66 -10.69 16.47
C VAL A 235 13.95 -10.20 17.73
N SER A 236 12.63 -9.98 17.66
CA SER A 236 11.81 -9.59 18.81
C SER A 236 11.79 -10.68 19.88
N GLY A 237 11.70 -10.29 21.16
CA GLY A 237 11.54 -11.24 22.26
C GLY A 237 10.23 -12.03 22.20
N ASP A 238 9.22 -11.50 21.51
CA ASP A 238 7.91 -12.13 21.31
C ASP A 238 7.88 -13.06 20.08
N ALA A 239 8.96 -13.08 19.29
CA ALA A 239 9.03 -13.84 18.05
C ALA A 239 9.27 -15.33 18.30
N MET A 240 8.52 -16.17 17.58
CA MET A 240 8.77 -17.61 17.47
C MET A 240 9.66 -17.88 16.26
N ASP A 241 10.65 -18.77 16.43
CA ASP A 241 11.49 -19.28 15.34
C ASP A 241 10.78 -20.43 14.63
N GLY A 242 10.40 -20.21 13.37
CA GLY A 242 9.74 -21.18 12.52
C GLY A 242 10.67 -21.91 11.53
N GLY A 243 11.99 -21.65 11.56
CA GLY A 243 12.93 -22.21 10.59
C GLY A 243 12.52 -21.92 9.14
N VAL A 244 12.73 -22.89 8.25
CA VAL A 244 12.30 -22.77 6.83
C VAL A 244 10.79 -23.04 6.66
N LYS A 245 10.19 -23.76 7.60
CA LYS A 245 8.78 -24.17 7.58
C LYS A 245 8.27 -24.42 8.99
N ALA A 246 7.14 -23.81 9.34
CA ALA A 246 6.46 -23.99 10.62
C ALA A 246 5.00 -24.35 10.46
N THR A 247 4.48 -25.11 11.42
CA THR A 247 3.04 -25.36 11.57
C THR A 247 2.52 -24.52 12.72
N VAL A 248 1.50 -23.70 12.46
CA VAL A 248 0.94 -22.76 13.44
C VAL A 248 -0.54 -23.04 13.59
N VAL A 249 -1.02 -23.08 14.84
CA VAL A 249 -2.45 -23.22 15.16
C VAL A 249 -3.04 -21.83 15.32
N VAL A 250 -4.06 -21.51 14.53
CA VAL A 250 -4.78 -20.24 14.62
C VAL A 250 -5.48 -20.16 15.97
N SER A 251 -4.99 -19.29 16.85
CA SER A 251 -5.49 -19.11 18.22
C SER A 251 -5.61 -17.62 18.62
N GLY A 252 -4.82 -16.73 18.00
CA GLY A 252 -4.91 -15.28 18.17
C GLY A 252 -5.76 -14.58 17.11
N THR A 253 -5.69 -13.25 17.09
CA THR A 253 -6.41 -12.40 16.11
C THR A 253 -5.54 -12.01 14.92
N VAL A 254 -4.22 -11.93 15.09
CA VAL A 254 -3.29 -11.47 14.04
C VAL A 254 -2.06 -12.35 14.01
N LEU A 255 -1.69 -12.81 12.83
CA LEU A 255 -0.38 -13.37 12.54
C LEU A 255 0.47 -12.33 11.84
N LYS A 256 1.71 -12.16 12.31
CA LYS A 256 2.75 -11.39 11.64
C LYS A 256 3.98 -12.27 11.44
N ALA A 257 4.54 -12.28 10.24
CA ALA A 257 5.67 -13.12 9.90
C ALA A 257 6.63 -12.44 8.93
N ARG A 258 7.92 -12.72 9.09
CA ARG A 258 9.00 -12.26 8.21
C ARG A 258 10.04 -13.36 8.02
N VAL A 259 10.78 -13.31 6.93
CA VAL A 259 12.02 -14.09 6.75
C VAL A 259 13.21 -13.21 7.09
N ASN A 260 14.20 -13.77 7.77
CA ASN A 260 15.52 -13.17 7.97
C ASN A 260 16.59 -14.10 7.38
N ASP A 261 17.39 -13.61 6.43
CA ASP A 261 18.46 -14.38 5.77
C ASP A 261 19.84 -14.23 6.44
N GLY A 262 19.89 -13.55 7.58
CA GLY A 262 21.11 -13.21 8.33
C GLY A 262 21.67 -11.82 8.00
N ASN A 263 21.27 -11.23 6.87
CA ASN A 263 21.72 -9.89 6.46
C ASN A 263 20.56 -8.90 6.33
N LYS A 264 19.38 -9.36 5.90
CA LYS A 264 18.20 -8.54 5.65
C LYS A 264 16.93 -9.25 6.11
N TRP A 265 15.92 -8.43 6.38
CA TRP A 265 14.56 -8.86 6.66
C TRP A 265 13.68 -8.71 5.43
N SER A 266 12.76 -9.66 5.25
CA SER A 266 11.66 -9.52 4.31
C SER A 266 10.67 -8.45 4.78
N PRO A 267 9.81 -7.95 3.88
CA PRO A 267 8.59 -7.24 4.27
C PRO A 267 7.70 -8.09 5.19
N LEU A 268 6.77 -7.44 5.87
CA LEU A 268 5.84 -8.07 6.79
C LEU A 268 4.72 -8.82 6.05
N ARG A 269 4.62 -10.13 6.26
CA ARG A 269 3.39 -10.87 5.98
C ARG A 269 2.47 -10.75 7.18
N GLU A 270 1.31 -10.14 6.99
CA GLU A 270 0.28 -9.99 8.02
C GLU A 270 -1.03 -10.64 7.60
N ILE A 271 -1.67 -11.37 8.53
CA ILE A 271 -3.02 -11.89 8.38
C ILE A 271 -3.82 -11.56 9.65
N LEU A 272 -4.93 -10.86 9.47
CA LEU A 272 -5.98 -10.67 10.46
C LEU A 272 -6.99 -11.81 10.33
N TYR A 273 -7.10 -12.63 11.36
CA TYR A 273 -8.12 -13.67 11.46
C TYR A 273 -9.44 -13.05 11.85
N ILE A 274 -10.45 -13.23 11.00
CA ILE A 274 -11.81 -12.80 11.25
C ILE A 274 -12.60 -14.02 11.68
N GLN A 275 -13.17 -13.95 12.87
CA GLN A 275 -14.16 -14.93 13.30
C GLN A 275 -15.53 -14.41 12.85
N ASN A 276 -16.19 -15.18 12.00
CA ASN A 276 -17.62 -14.98 11.77
C ASN A 276 -18.34 -15.46 13.02
N ILE A 277 -18.55 -14.55 13.96
CA ILE A 277 -19.52 -14.74 15.02
C ILE A 277 -20.86 -14.73 14.29
N GLU A 278 -21.45 -15.90 14.04
CA GLU A 278 -22.75 -15.97 13.38
C GLU A 278 -23.74 -15.03 14.11
N LYS A 279 -24.69 -14.44 13.36
CA LYS A 279 -25.68 -13.46 13.88
C LYS A 279 -26.35 -13.86 15.21
N SER A 280 -26.33 -15.14 15.56
CA SER A 280 -26.91 -15.74 16.76
C SER A 280 -26.12 -15.48 18.06
N SER A 281 -24.83 -15.12 18.01
CA SER A 281 -23.97 -15.03 19.22
C SER A 281 -23.59 -13.61 19.63
N LEU A 282 -23.71 -12.61 18.74
CA LEU A 282 -23.54 -11.21 19.10
C LEU A 282 -24.91 -10.55 19.35
N LYS A 283 -25.27 -10.38 20.63
CA LYS A 283 -26.39 -9.53 21.02
C LYS A 283 -25.84 -8.15 21.39
N ILE A 284 -26.02 -7.17 20.50
CA ILE A 284 -25.90 -5.76 20.90
C ILE A 284 -27.14 -5.47 21.75
N SER A 285 -27.01 -5.54 23.08
CA SER A 285 -28.13 -5.30 24.00
C SER A 285 -28.41 -3.81 24.19
N GLU A 286 -27.39 -2.96 24.03
CA GLU A 286 -27.53 -1.53 24.27
C GLU A 286 -26.48 -0.75 23.46
N ILE A 287 -26.90 0.37 22.88
CA ILE A 287 -26.01 1.39 22.32
C ILE A 287 -26.26 2.64 23.15
N HIS A 288 -25.29 3.01 23.99
CA HIS A 288 -25.33 4.26 24.74
C HIS A 288 -24.97 5.40 23.79
N TYR A 289 -25.99 5.99 23.18
CA TYR A 289 -25.84 7.14 22.31
C TYR A 289 -26.09 8.41 23.12
N HIS A 290 -25.03 9.17 23.40
CA HIS A 290 -25.13 10.46 24.08
C HIS A 290 -25.13 11.58 23.03
N THR A 291 -26.31 11.99 22.55
CA THR A 291 -26.43 13.28 21.85
C THR A 291 -26.17 14.37 22.87
N TYR A 292 -25.25 15.29 22.58
CA TYR A 292 -25.10 16.52 23.34
C TYR A 292 -26.47 17.17 23.60
N GLY A 293 -26.94 17.08 24.84
CA GLY A 293 -27.92 17.97 25.42
C GLY A 293 -27.14 19.03 26.19
N ASN A 294 -27.31 20.29 25.80
CA ASN A 294 -26.82 21.41 26.58
C ASN A 294 -27.62 21.48 27.88
N ASP A 295 -26.94 21.32 29.01
CA ASP A 295 -27.36 21.94 30.28
C ASP A 295 -26.74 23.35 30.36
#